data_AF-A0A6J4LD33-F1
#
_entry.id   AF-A0A6J4LD33-F1
#
_cell.length_a   1.000
_cell.length_b   1.000
_cell.length_c   1.000
_cell.angle_alpha   90.00
_cell.angle_beta   90.00
_cell.angle_gamma   90.00
#
_symmetry.space_group_name_H-M   'P 1'
#
loop_
_entity.id
_entity.type
_entity.pdbx_description
1 polymer ?
#
loop_
_entity_poly.entity_id
_entity_poly.type
_entity_poly.pdbx_seq_one_letter_code
_entity_poly.pdbx_strand_id
1 'polypeptide(L)'
;MLSLFGLSLPSDQPVDRDTATLLAGRMSAVVSTVKKGTSAAVAAEVRRDAQTYLSARRTGGLRFIPGAGRTCDEGAFALMRLTVDAPPVVYVPELMVA
;
A
#
# COMPACT_ATOMS: atom_id res chain seq x y z
N MET A 1 9.97 -11.33 -0.57
CA MET A 1 9.82 -10.10 -1.39
C MET A 1 8.38 -9.62 -1.26
N LEU A 2 8.15 -8.36 -0.92
CA LEU A 2 6.81 -7.80 -0.67
C LEU A 2 6.46 -6.81 -1.79
N SER A 3 5.32 -6.97 -2.46
CA SER A 3 4.87 -6.04 -3.50
C SER A 3 3.80 -5.10 -2.93
N LEU A 4 4.06 -3.79 -2.96
CA LEU A 4 3.17 -2.75 -2.45
C LEU A 4 3.12 -1.57 -3.41
N PHE A 5 1.93 -1.10 -3.78
CA PHE A 5 1.74 0.03 -4.69
C PHE A 5 2.53 -0.15 -6.01
N GLY A 6 2.56 -1.40 -6.50
CA GLY A 6 3.31 -1.83 -7.68
C GLY A 6 4.84 -1.73 -7.55
N LEU A 7 5.38 -1.53 -6.34
CA LEU A 7 6.82 -1.51 -6.06
C LEU A 7 7.20 -2.79 -5.31
N SER A 8 8.26 -3.44 -5.76
CA SER A 8 8.81 -4.60 -5.06
C SER A 8 9.80 -4.14 -3.98
N LEU A 9 9.59 -4.61 -2.76
CA LEU A 9 10.38 -4.29 -1.59
C LEU A 9 11.12 -5.54 -1.08
N PRO A 10 12.35 -5.37 -0.57
CA PRO A 10 13.08 -6.46 0.06
C PRO A 10 12.37 -6.94 1.33
N SER A 11 12.38 -8.26 1.56
CA SER A 11 11.86 -8.89 2.78
C SER A 11 12.92 -9.03 3.88
N ASP A 12 14.19 -9.17 3.49
CA ASP A 12 15.23 -9.67 4.39
C ASP A 12 16.21 -8.59 4.84
N GLN A 13 16.22 -7.45 4.16
CA GLN A 13 17.08 -6.30 4.47
C GLN A 13 16.27 -5.02 4.69
N PRO A 14 16.80 -4.06 5.46
CA PRO A 14 16.18 -2.74 5.58
C PRO A 14 16.04 -2.06 4.21
N VAL A 15 14.91 -1.41 4.00
CA VAL A 15 14.64 -0.54 2.87
C VAL A 15 15.47 0.73 3.02
N ASP A 16 16.27 1.02 2.00
CA ASP A 16 17.11 2.21 1.91
C ASP A 16 16.28 3.50 1.68
N ARG A 17 16.96 4.65 1.69
CA ARG A 17 16.30 5.95 1.56
C ARG A 17 15.65 6.14 0.19
N ASP A 18 16.31 5.72 -0.88
CA ASP A 18 15.88 5.98 -2.25
C ASP A 18 14.63 5.15 -2.57
N THR A 19 14.63 3.88 -2.16
CA THR A 19 13.48 2.99 -2.26
C THR A 19 12.30 3.50 -1.42
N ALA A 20 12.57 4.02 -0.21
CA ALA A 20 11.53 4.62 0.62
C ALA A 20 10.95 5.90 0.00
N THR A 21 11.79 6.76 -0.59
CA THR A 21 11.35 7.97 -1.30
C THR A 21 10.50 7.62 -2.52
N LEU A 22 10.90 6.59 -3.29
CA LEU A 22 10.12 6.06 -4.41
C LEU A 22 8.75 5.55 -3.95
N LEU A 23 8.71 4.76 -2.87
CA LEU A 23 7.47 4.26 -2.29
C LEU A 23 6.56 5.41 -1.85
N ALA A 24 7.10 6.39 -1.10
CA ALA A 24 6.37 7.56 -0.64
C ALA A 24 5.79 8.39 -1.80
N GLY A 25 6.56 8.57 -2.88
CA GLY A 25 6.11 9.24 -4.09
C GLY A 25 4.93 8.51 -4.74
N ARG A 26 5.00 7.19 -4.86
CA ARG A 26 3.90 6.37 -5.38
C ARG A 26 2.66 6.45 -4.50
N MET A 27 2.81 6.32 -3.19
CA MET A 27 1.69 6.44 -2.25
C MET A 27 1.03 7.82 -2.36
N SER A 28 1.81 8.89 -2.49
CA SER A 28 1.29 10.25 -2.66
C SER A 28 0.52 10.43 -3.98
N ALA A 29 1.00 9.82 -5.07
CA ALA A 29 0.28 9.79 -6.34
C ALA A 29 -1.04 9.02 -6.21
N VAL A 30 -1.03 7.85 -5.57
CA VAL A 30 -2.24 7.05 -5.31
C VAL A 30 -3.23 7.83 -4.44
N VAL A 31 -2.79 8.49 -3.37
CA VAL A 31 -3.64 9.37 -2.53
C VAL A 31 -4.32 10.42 -3.39
N SER A 32 -3.56 11.08 -4.28
CA SER A 32 -4.08 12.11 -5.17
C SER A 32 -5.13 11.55 -6.15
N THR A 33 -4.90 10.36 -6.68
CA THR A 33 -5.86 9.66 -7.55
C THR A 33 -7.14 9.29 -6.81
N VAL A 34 -7.03 8.68 -5.62
CA VAL A 34 -8.21 8.30 -4.81
C VAL A 34 -9.03 9.54 -4.44
N LYS A 35 -8.38 10.65 -4.06
CA LYS A 35 -9.05 11.93 -3.75
C LYS A 35 -9.83 12.50 -4.93
N LYS A 36 -9.38 12.29 -6.17
CA LYS A 36 -10.07 12.75 -7.39
C LYS A 36 -11.28 11.88 -7.75
N GLY A 37 -11.50 10.79 -7.04
CA GLY A 37 -12.48 9.77 -7.37
C GLY A 37 -11.81 8.62 -8.13
N THR A 38 -12.07 7.41 -7.65
CA THR A 38 -11.63 6.16 -8.28
C THR A 38 -12.73 5.12 -8.17
N SER A 39 -12.60 4.01 -8.88
CA SER A 39 -13.54 2.90 -8.78
C SER A 39 -13.43 2.19 -7.42
N ALA A 40 -14.52 1.55 -6.97
CA ALA A 40 -14.53 0.78 -5.72
C ALA A 40 -13.48 -0.35 -5.72
N ALA A 41 -13.26 -1.00 -6.87
CA ALA A 41 -12.24 -2.03 -7.02
C ALA A 41 -10.83 -1.49 -6.74
N VAL A 42 -10.46 -0.36 -7.36
CA VAL A 42 -9.16 0.27 -7.15
C VAL A 42 -9.00 0.76 -5.71
N ALA A 43 -10.04 1.35 -5.13
CA ALA A 43 -10.02 1.80 -3.73
C ALA A 43 -9.76 0.63 -2.77
N ALA A 44 -10.36 -0.54 -3.03
CA ALA A 44 -10.21 -1.72 -2.19
C ALA A 44 -8.84 -2.41 -2.38
N GLU A 45 -8.27 -2.43 -3.59
CA GLU A 45 -6.88 -2.85 -3.82
C GLU A 45 -5.88 -1.96 -3.07
N VAL A 46 -6.03 -0.65 -3.22
CA VAL A 46 -5.19 0.34 -2.53
C VAL A 46 -5.30 0.21 -1.01
N ARG A 47 -6.49 -0.07 -0.49
CA ARG A 47 -6.70 -0.37 0.93
C ARG A 47 -5.93 -1.62 1.37
N ARG A 48 -5.98 -2.70 0.58
CA ARG A 48 -5.24 -3.93 0.86
C ARG A 48 -3.74 -3.70 0.90
N ASP A 49 -3.20 -2.93 -0.04
CA ASP A 49 -1.79 -2.55 -0.05
C ASP A 49 -1.41 -1.73 1.19
N ALA A 50 -2.20 -0.71 1.54
CA ALA A 50 -1.97 0.10 2.73
C ALA A 50 -2.05 -0.73 4.02
N GLN A 51 -3.00 -1.66 4.12
CA GLN A 51 -3.11 -2.57 5.25
C GLN A 51 -1.90 -3.50 5.33
N THR A 52 -1.48 -4.09 4.21
CA THR A 52 -0.31 -4.97 4.13
C THR A 52 0.96 -4.24 4.54
N TYR A 53 1.14 -3.01 4.06
CA TYR A 53 2.22 -2.11 4.49
C TYR A 53 2.25 -1.93 6.01
N LEU A 54 1.13 -1.53 6.62
CA LEU A 54 1.04 -1.27 8.06
C LEU A 54 1.28 -2.54 8.89
N SER A 55 0.74 -3.68 8.45
CA SER A 55 0.98 -4.97 9.09
C SER A 55 2.45 -5.39 9.01
N ALA A 56 3.10 -5.23 7.85
CA ALA A 56 4.51 -5.54 7.68
C ALA A 56 5.39 -4.61 8.53
N ARG A 57 5.03 -3.33 8.65
CA ARG A 57 5.72 -2.37 9.54
C ARG A 57 5.62 -2.76 11.00
N ARG A 58 4.41 -3.13 11.46
CA ARG A 58 4.15 -3.51 12.86
C ARG A 58 4.86 -4.80 13.26
N THR A 59 4.93 -5.77 12.35
CA THR A 59 5.55 -7.08 12.60
C THR A 59 7.06 -7.11 12.34
N GLY A 60 7.63 -6.01 11.85
CA GLY A 60 9.05 -5.97 11.47
C GLY A 60 9.37 -6.67 10.14
N GLY A 61 8.36 -7.15 9.40
CA GLY A 61 8.51 -7.68 8.04
C GLY A 61 8.85 -6.60 7.00
N LEU A 62 8.65 -5.32 7.34
CA LEU A 62 9.13 -4.17 6.56
C LEU A 62 9.91 -3.22 7.49
N ARG A 63 11.24 -3.21 7.32
CA ARG A 63 12.14 -2.36 8.09
C ARG A 63 12.67 -1.25 7.20
N PHE A 64 12.62 -0.01 7.69
CA PHE A 64 13.25 1.13 7.03
C PHE A 64 14.51 1.51 7.77
N ILE A 65 15.47 2.11 7.08
CA ILE A 65 16.52 2.86 7.75
C ILE A 65 15.90 4.02 8.57
N PRO A 66 16.56 4.48 9.65
CA PRO A 66 16.04 5.55 10.48
C PRO A 66 15.65 6.80 9.67
N GLY A 67 14.44 7.31 9.93
CA GLY A 67 13.90 8.52 9.29
C GLY A 67 13.27 8.33 7.89
N ALA A 68 13.45 7.19 7.22
CA ALA A 68 12.94 6.99 5.85
C ALA A 68 11.46 6.57 5.78
N GLY A 69 10.91 5.98 6.85
CA GLY A 69 9.55 5.41 6.84
C GLY A 69 8.40 6.40 7.08
N ARG A 70 8.67 7.60 7.61
CA ARG A 70 7.62 8.50 8.12
C ARG A 70 6.60 8.90 7.06
N THR A 71 7.07 9.34 5.89
CA THR A 71 6.19 9.78 4.79
C THR A 71 5.38 8.60 4.22
N CYS A 72 5.96 7.40 4.22
CA CYS A 72 5.23 6.18 3.83
C CYS A 72 4.14 5.85 4.86
N ASP A 73 4.45 5.94 6.16
CA ASP A 73 3.48 5.71 7.24
C ASP A 73 2.29 6.69 7.13
N GLU A 74 2.56 7.99 6.95
CA GLU A 74 1.54 9.03 6.73
C GLU A 74 0.68 8.75 5.48
N GLY A 75 1.31 8.34 4.37
CA GLY A 75 0.62 7.95 3.14
C GLY A 75 -0.31 6.75 3.35
N ALA A 76 0.14 5.72 4.08
CA ALA A 76 -0.66 4.53 4.34
C ALA A 76 -1.91 4.87 5.16
N PHE A 77 -1.76 5.68 6.21
CA PHE A 77 -2.90 6.12 7.02
C PHE A 77 -3.89 6.97 6.21
N ALA A 78 -3.39 7.86 5.35
CA ALA A 78 -4.25 8.65 4.47
C ALA A 78 -5.06 7.75 3.52
N LEU A 79 -4.43 6.74 2.92
CA LEU A 79 -5.11 5.78 2.05
C LEU A 79 -6.14 4.95 2.80
N MET A 80 -5.82 4.46 4.01
CA MET A 80 -6.79 3.73 4.85
C MET A 80 -8.02 4.58 5.19
N ARG A 81 -7.84 5.89 5.41
CA ARG A 81 -8.94 6.82 5.67
C ARG A 81 -9.78 7.10 4.43
N LEU A 82 -9.13 7.33 3.28
CA LEU A 82 -9.82 7.65 2.01
C LEU A 82 -10.59 6.46 1.43
N THR A 83 -10.19 5.24 1.78
CA THR A 83 -10.77 3.99 1.26
C THR A 83 -11.65 3.29 2.29
N VAL A 84 -12.07 3.96 3.37
CA VAL A 84 -12.85 3.33 4.46
C VAL A 84 -14.19 2.78 3.97
N ASP A 85 -14.82 3.46 3.02
CA ASP A 85 -16.12 3.08 2.46
C ASP A 85 -16.01 2.11 1.27
N ALA A 86 -14.79 1.73 0.87
CA ALA A 86 -14.61 0.80 -0.23
C ALA A 86 -15.02 -0.61 0.23
N PRO A 87 -15.98 -1.27 -0.44
CA PRO A 87 -16.34 -2.64 -0.09
C PRO A 87 -15.13 -3.56 -0.29
N PRO A 88 -14.93 -4.57 0.57
CA PRO A 88 -13.82 -5.51 0.39
C PRO A 88 -13.96 -6.22 -0.95
N VAL A 89 -12.89 -6.26 -1.76
CA VAL A 89 -12.89 -7.10 -2.97
C VAL A 89 -12.95 -8.54 -2.52
N VAL A 90 -14.12 -9.16 -2.67
CA VAL A 90 -14.25 -10.62 -2.61
C VAL A 90 -13.57 -11.14 -3.86
N TYR A 91 -12.33 -11.59 -3.72
CA TYR A 91 -11.65 -12.32 -4.78
C TYR A 91 -12.33 -13.69 -4.84
N VAL A 92 -13.24 -13.88 -5.80
CA VAL A 92 -13.80 -15.19 -6.13
C VAL A 92 -12.95 -15.73 -7.29
N PRO A 93 -12.02 -16.68 -7.06
CA PRO A 93 -11.16 -17.17 -8.12
C PRO A 93 -11.89 -18.09 -9.12
N GLU A 94 -13.16 -18.43 -8.92
CA GLU A 94 -13.85 -19.44 -9.73
C GLU A 94 -15.29 -19.01 -10.05
N LEU A 95 -15.44 -18.28 -11.16
CA LEU A 95 -16.64 -18.30 -12.00
C LEU A 95 -16.19 -18.29 -13.47
N MET A 96 -15.23 -19.17 -13.81
CA MET A 96 -15.12 -19.65 -15.18
C MET A 96 -16.16 -20.76 -15.32
N VAL A 97 -17.34 -20.37 -15.80
CA VAL A 97 -18.36 -21.28 -16.30
C VAL A 97 -17.74 -22.09 -17.45
N ALA A 98 -17.74 -23.41 -17.30
CA ALA A 98 -17.71 -24.37 -18.39
C ALA A 98 -18.77 -25.43 -18.10
#